data_AF-A0A8H6F839-F1
#
_entry.id   AF-A0A8H6F839-F1
#
_cell.length_a   1.000
_cell.length_b   1.000
_cell.length_c   1.000
_cell.angle_alpha   90.00
_cell.angle_beta   90.00
_cell.angle_gamma   90.00
#
_symmetry.space_group_name_H-M   'P 1'
#
loop_
_entity.id
_entity.type
_entity.pdbx_description
1 polymer ?
#
loop_
_entity_poly.entity_id
_entity_poly.type
_entity_poly.pdbx_seq_one_letter_code
_entity_poly.pdbx_strand_id
1 'polypeptide(L)'
;MYDQIPTDPPHDDDPFRQPQICDHRTMPTTLNLSIHGAPAFAKAKHRSTDTAWLGPAAMAAMPISDSELLCDPAAPYHGFTFRDGYFTHQCWPGVRLIACTGDESVVIDACEAAPSRGGRDIEAYDGCRLNEKPYWFHYCLVAGDALAPQSVGGTVYQANLRSLNYHRWYSPVTGTLMKTYVVPGAYHRERSVE
;
A
#
# COMPACT_ATOMS: atom_id res chain seq x y z
N MET A 1 -14.03 -2.41 -30.18
CA MET A 1 -14.12 -2.69 -28.72
C MET A 1 -13.07 -1.94 -27.91
N TYR A 2 -12.01 -1.42 -28.56
CA TYR A 2 -11.10 -0.43 -27.97
C TYR A 2 -11.69 1.00 -27.96
N ASP A 3 -12.86 1.18 -28.56
CA ASP A 3 -13.58 2.45 -28.71
C ASP A 3 -14.32 2.89 -27.43
N GLN A 4 -14.13 2.16 -26.32
CA GLN A 4 -14.69 2.50 -25.00
C GLN A 4 -13.63 2.93 -23.99
N ILE A 5 -12.36 3.04 -24.40
CA ILE A 5 -11.32 3.69 -23.59
C ILE A 5 -11.42 5.19 -23.93
N PRO A 6 -11.85 6.06 -23.00
CA PRO A 6 -11.90 7.48 -23.28
C PRO A 6 -10.50 7.98 -23.65
N THR A 7 -10.36 8.51 -24.86
CA THR A 7 -9.10 9.09 -25.37
C THR A 7 -8.95 10.57 -25.00
N ASP A 8 -9.98 11.15 -24.37
CA ASP A 8 -10.00 12.55 -23.98
C ASP A 8 -9.53 12.70 -22.52
N PRO A 9 -8.58 13.60 -22.21
CA PRO A 9 -8.31 14.00 -20.83
C PRO A 9 -9.56 14.72 -20.27
N PRO A 10 -10.03 14.42 -19.04
CA PRO A 10 -9.21 14.55 -17.83
C PRO A 10 -9.48 13.48 -16.75
N HIS A 11 -8.42 12.97 -16.13
CA HIS A 11 -8.54 12.30 -14.82
C HIS A 11 -8.26 13.27 -13.67
N ASP A 12 -8.29 14.59 -13.90
CA ASP A 12 -8.03 15.60 -12.87
C ASP A 12 -9.20 15.80 -11.91
N ASP A 13 -10.40 15.34 -12.26
CA ASP A 13 -11.62 15.55 -11.49
C ASP A 13 -12.26 14.22 -11.04
N ASP A 14 -12.82 14.19 -9.83
CA ASP A 14 -13.57 13.07 -9.26
C ASP A 14 -14.98 12.94 -9.91
N PRO A 15 -15.76 11.88 -9.61
CA PRO A 15 -17.12 11.70 -10.15
C PRO A 15 -18.12 12.84 -9.84
N PHE A 16 -17.77 13.75 -8.93
CA PHE A 16 -18.52 14.95 -8.57
C PHE A 16 -17.89 16.24 -9.13
N ARG A 17 -16.94 16.11 -10.06
CA ARG A 17 -16.19 17.20 -10.69
C ARG A 17 -15.36 18.03 -9.70
N GLN A 18 -14.87 17.42 -8.64
CA GLN A 18 -13.93 18.04 -7.72
C GLN A 18 -12.50 17.68 -8.10
N PRO A 19 -11.53 18.61 -8.01
CA PRO A 19 -10.13 18.29 -8.28
C PRO A 19 -9.64 17.12 -7.45
N GLN A 20 -9.06 16.11 -8.09
CA GLN A 20 -8.48 14.93 -7.47
C GLN A 20 -6.99 14.85 -7.80
N ILE A 21 -6.19 14.53 -6.79
CA ILE A 21 -4.79 14.18 -7.00
C ILE A 21 -4.77 12.80 -7.68
N CYS A 22 -4.15 12.68 -8.85
CA CYS A 22 -4.13 11.40 -9.60
C CYS A 22 -2.73 10.89 -9.93
N ASP A 23 -1.71 11.52 -9.34
CA ASP A 23 -0.32 11.10 -9.47
C ASP A 23 0.29 10.67 -8.13
N HIS A 24 1.22 9.71 -8.22
CA HIS A 24 1.88 9.05 -7.08
C HIS A 24 2.90 9.92 -6.34
N ARG A 25 3.22 11.12 -6.82
CA ARG A 25 4.19 12.02 -6.17
C ARG A 25 3.49 13.10 -5.36
N THR A 26 2.42 13.66 -5.90
CA THR A 26 1.67 14.73 -5.26
C THR A 26 0.89 14.24 -4.05
N MET A 27 0.28 13.05 -4.09
CA MET A 27 -0.53 12.59 -2.94
C MET A 27 0.29 12.32 -1.68
N PRO A 28 1.42 11.58 -1.71
CA PRO A 28 2.26 11.44 -0.53
C PRO A 28 2.79 12.79 -0.03
N THR A 29 3.09 13.72 -0.95
CA THR A 29 3.51 15.07 -0.59
C THR A 29 2.38 15.85 0.11
N THR A 30 1.15 15.81 -0.42
CA THR A 30 -0.02 16.46 0.17
C THR A 30 -0.41 15.84 1.50
N LEU A 31 -0.32 14.51 1.63
CA LEU A 31 -0.54 13.80 2.89
C LEU A 31 0.50 14.22 3.92
N ASN A 32 1.78 14.28 3.54
CA ASN A 32 2.84 14.77 4.40
C ASN A 32 2.62 16.24 4.79
N LEU A 33 2.22 17.11 3.86
CA LEU A 33 1.92 18.52 4.15
C LEU A 33 0.70 18.68 5.06
N SER A 34 -0.33 17.85 4.93
CA SER A 34 -1.51 17.94 5.81
C SER A 34 -1.23 17.37 7.21
N ILE A 35 -0.42 16.33 7.32
CA ILE A 35 0.00 15.74 8.60
C ILE A 35 1.04 16.61 9.32
N HIS A 36 1.98 17.22 8.59
CA HIS A 36 3.03 18.06 9.16
C HIS A 36 2.70 19.56 9.20
N GLY A 37 1.77 20.01 8.36
CA GLY A 37 1.51 21.41 8.07
C GLY A 37 0.05 21.82 8.12
N ALA A 38 -0.83 21.07 8.81
CA ALA A 38 -2.15 21.59 9.17
C ALA A 38 -2.00 23.03 9.71
N PRO A 39 -2.61 24.04 9.07
CA PRO A 39 -2.34 25.42 9.40
C PRO A 39 -2.79 25.70 10.83
N ALA A 40 -2.01 26.55 11.50
CA ALA A 40 -2.28 27.05 12.83
C ALA A 40 -3.65 27.76 12.89
N PHE A 41 -4.73 27.00 13.12
CA PHE A 41 -5.95 27.52 13.74
C PHE A 41 -5.99 27.22 15.24
N ALA A 42 -4.83 27.01 15.84
CA ALA A 42 -4.61 27.19 17.26
C ALA A 42 -3.20 27.76 17.45
N LYS A 43 -3.08 28.83 18.24
CA LYS A 43 -1.81 29.39 18.72
C LYS A 43 -1.11 28.42 19.71
N ALA A 44 -0.95 27.17 19.33
CA ALA A 44 -0.22 26.19 20.11
C ALA A 44 0.85 25.59 19.20
N LYS A 45 2.10 25.71 19.62
CA LYS A 45 3.15 24.78 19.19
C LYS A 45 2.58 23.38 19.42
N HIS A 46 2.17 22.65 18.38
CA HIS A 46 1.73 21.25 18.49
C HIS A 46 2.95 20.35 18.77
N ARG A 47 3.51 20.54 19.97
CA ARG A 47 4.45 19.67 20.68
C ARG A 47 3.78 19.16 21.97
N SER A 48 2.46 18.99 21.98
CA SER A 48 1.85 18.14 23.00
C SER A 48 2.08 16.68 22.60
N THR A 49 2.77 15.93 23.46
CA THR A 49 3.07 14.51 23.31
C THR A 49 1.81 13.66 23.08
N ASP A 50 0.67 14.13 23.60
CA ASP A 50 -0.56 13.33 23.67
C ASP A 50 -1.28 13.21 22.32
N THR A 51 -1.05 14.14 21.39
CA THR A 51 -1.67 14.19 20.05
C THR A 51 -0.64 14.15 18.92
N ALA A 52 0.62 13.84 19.24
CA ALA A 52 1.66 13.67 18.23
C ALA A 52 1.35 12.43 17.38
N TRP A 53 1.90 12.39 16.16
CA TRP A 53 1.69 11.28 15.23
C TRP A 53 2.17 9.91 15.78
N LEU A 54 3.10 9.92 16.75
CA LEU A 54 3.51 8.77 17.57
C LEU A 54 3.32 9.05 19.06
N GLY A 55 2.20 9.65 19.42
CA GLY A 55 1.81 9.88 20.81
C GLY A 55 1.42 8.59 21.54
N PRO A 56 1.18 8.64 22.87
CA PRO A 56 0.85 7.48 23.69
C PRO A 56 -0.32 6.64 23.17
N ALA A 57 -1.37 7.26 22.64
CA ALA A 57 -2.52 6.54 22.08
C ALA A 57 -2.16 5.78 20.79
N ALA A 58 -1.31 6.37 19.93
CA ALA A 58 -0.81 5.70 18.74
C ALA A 58 0.05 4.50 19.15
N MET A 59 1.00 4.70 20.07
CA MET A 59 1.87 3.65 20.62
C MET A 59 1.09 2.51 21.27
N ALA A 60 0.04 2.81 22.04
CA ALA A 60 -0.79 1.79 22.70
C ALA A 60 -1.61 0.93 21.70
N ALA A 61 -1.89 1.45 20.51
CA ALA A 61 -2.60 0.72 19.45
C ALA A 61 -1.65 -0.10 18.56
N MET A 62 -0.33 0.05 18.69
CA MET A 62 0.62 -0.61 17.80
C MET A 62 0.75 -2.10 18.12
N PRO A 63 0.71 -2.97 17.09
CA PRO A 63 0.86 -4.40 17.28
C PRO A 63 2.34 -4.84 17.38
N ILE A 64 3.29 -3.99 16.95
CA ILE A 64 4.73 -4.31 16.95
C ILE A 64 5.42 -3.75 18.20
N SER A 65 6.25 -4.58 18.83
CA SER A 65 7.02 -4.19 20.01
C SER A 65 8.33 -3.48 19.67
N ASP A 66 8.86 -2.71 20.61
CA ASP A 66 10.20 -2.11 20.51
C ASP A 66 11.32 -3.14 20.32
N SER A 67 11.11 -4.39 20.78
CA SER A 67 12.08 -5.48 20.62
C SER A 67 12.13 -6.03 19.19
N GLU A 68 11.08 -5.81 18.41
CA GLU A 68 10.98 -6.21 17.01
C GLU A 68 11.36 -5.07 16.06
N LEU A 69 11.04 -3.84 16.46
CA LEU A 69 11.21 -2.62 15.69
C LEU A 69 12.66 -2.12 15.74
N LEU A 70 13.27 -1.88 14.58
CA LEU A 70 14.58 -1.23 14.47
C LEU A 70 14.47 0.24 14.88
N CYS A 71 14.64 0.50 16.18
CA CYS A 71 14.42 1.80 16.80
C CYS A 71 15.29 2.01 18.06
N ASP A 72 15.28 3.24 18.59
CA ASP A 72 15.84 3.58 19.91
C ASP A 72 14.70 3.95 20.87
N PRO A 73 14.21 3.02 21.70
CA PRO A 73 13.06 3.26 22.60
C PRO A 73 13.29 4.37 23.63
N ALA A 74 14.54 4.73 23.92
CA ALA A 74 14.87 5.79 24.86
C ALA A 74 14.84 7.18 24.20
N ALA A 75 14.94 7.24 22.86
CA ALA A 75 14.87 8.49 22.13
C ALA A 75 13.43 8.98 21.95
N PRO A 76 13.20 10.31 21.85
CA PRO A 76 11.91 10.84 21.44
C PRO A 76 11.43 10.19 20.14
N TYR A 77 10.15 9.78 20.13
CA TYR A 77 9.54 9.08 19.01
C TYR A 77 10.32 7.85 18.54
N HIS A 78 10.96 7.12 19.45
CA HIS A 78 11.72 5.91 19.16
C HIS A 78 12.87 6.13 18.16
N GLY A 79 13.36 7.37 18.03
CA GLY A 79 14.40 7.76 17.07
C GLY A 79 13.88 8.11 15.66
N PHE A 80 12.58 8.03 15.40
CA PHE A 80 11.99 8.41 14.12
C PHE A 80 11.80 9.93 14.01
N THR A 81 12.21 10.49 12.87
CA THR A 81 12.17 11.95 12.63
C THR A 81 10.88 12.43 11.97
N PHE A 82 10.11 11.53 11.34
CA PHE A 82 8.84 11.83 10.67
C PHE A 82 7.95 10.58 10.61
N ARG A 83 6.64 10.80 10.38
CA ARG A 83 5.62 9.75 10.39
C ARG A 83 5.88 8.68 9.36
N ASP A 84 6.23 9.05 8.12
CA ASP A 84 6.46 8.07 7.07
C ASP A 84 7.68 7.17 7.36
N GLY A 85 8.67 7.68 8.11
CA GLY A 85 9.82 6.90 8.55
C GLY A 85 9.41 5.79 9.52
N TYR A 86 8.42 6.07 10.37
CA TYR A 86 7.79 5.06 11.22
C TYR A 86 6.81 4.18 10.45
N PHE A 87 5.99 4.75 9.55
CA PHE A 87 5.01 3.99 8.76
C PHE A 87 5.72 2.91 7.92
N THR A 88 6.89 3.25 7.39
CA THR A 88 7.79 2.35 6.66
C THR A 88 8.96 1.90 7.52
N HIS A 89 8.74 1.64 8.81
CA HIS A 89 9.77 1.18 9.73
C HIS A 89 10.45 -0.12 9.25
N GLN A 90 11.61 -0.42 9.83
CA GLN A 90 12.31 -1.69 9.66
C GLN A 90 12.18 -2.53 10.93
N CYS A 91 12.29 -3.84 10.79
CA CYS A 91 12.46 -4.73 11.92
C CYS A 91 13.94 -5.06 12.14
N TRP A 92 14.32 -5.48 13.35
CA TRP A 92 15.64 -6.04 13.58
C TRP A 92 15.87 -7.31 12.73
N PRO A 93 17.10 -7.58 12.29
CA PRO A 93 17.43 -8.83 11.60
C PRO A 93 16.99 -10.06 12.41
N GLY A 94 16.34 -11.01 11.75
CA GLY A 94 15.87 -12.25 12.39
C GLY A 94 14.46 -12.20 13.00
N VAL A 95 13.84 -11.02 13.09
CA VAL A 95 12.44 -10.89 13.56
C VAL A 95 11.45 -11.44 12.53
N ARG A 96 11.73 -11.22 11.25
CA ARG A 96 10.91 -11.70 10.12
C ARG A 96 11.67 -12.78 9.37
N LEU A 97 11.39 -14.02 9.73
CA LEU A 97 12.03 -15.19 9.12
C LEU A 97 11.37 -15.53 7.79
N ILE A 98 12.19 -15.88 6.81
CA ILE A 98 11.73 -16.37 5.52
C ILE A 98 11.48 -17.87 5.65
N ALA A 99 10.22 -18.27 5.51
CA ALA A 99 9.84 -19.68 5.48
C ALA A 99 10.51 -20.39 4.30
N CYS A 100 10.79 -21.68 4.45
CA CYS A 100 11.27 -22.55 3.38
C CYS A 100 12.52 -22.01 2.65
N THR A 101 13.45 -21.41 3.39
CA THR A 101 14.71 -20.89 2.81
C THR A 101 15.43 -21.97 2.01
N GLY A 102 15.67 -21.70 0.72
CA GLY A 102 16.33 -22.62 -0.22
C GLY A 102 15.39 -23.50 -1.05
N ASP A 103 14.08 -23.49 -0.77
CA ASP A 103 13.07 -24.15 -1.60
C ASP A 103 12.39 -23.14 -2.53
N GLU A 104 12.82 -23.12 -3.79
CA GLU A 104 12.28 -22.22 -4.81
C GLU A 104 10.89 -22.60 -5.31
N SER A 105 10.31 -23.72 -4.84
CA SER A 105 8.93 -24.11 -5.17
C SER A 105 7.89 -23.41 -4.31
N VAL A 106 8.32 -22.70 -3.26
CA VAL A 106 7.44 -22.01 -2.30
C VAL A 106 7.38 -20.53 -2.61
N VAL A 107 6.16 -20.02 -2.78
CA VAL A 107 5.86 -18.58 -2.86
C VAL A 107 5.57 -18.08 -1.45
N ILE A 108 6.34 -17.10 -0.96
CA ILE A 108 6.11 -16.48 0.36
C ILE A 108 5.21 -15.24 0.24
N ASP A 109 4.69 -14.75 1.36
CA ASP A 109 3.92 -13.49 1.34
C ASP A 109 4.85 -12.29 1.09
N ALA A 110 4.37 -11.33 0.30
CA ALA A 110 5.13 -10.13 -0.05
C ALA A 110 5.08 -9.07 1.07
N CYS A 111 4.06 -9.12 1.92
CA CYS A 111 3.83 -8.12 2.97
C CYS A 111 3.01 -8.72 4.13
N GLU A 112 2.92 -8.04 5.27
CA GLU A 112 2.05 -8.45 6.38
C GLU A 112 0.59 -8.10 6.12
N ALA A 113 0.04 -8.65 5.04
CA ALA A 113 -1.33 -8.42 4.62
C ALA A 113 -2.22 -9.60 5.03
N ALA A 114 -3.49 -9.32 5.31
CA ALA A 114 -4.48 -10.36 5.54
C ALA A 114 -5.06 -10.82 4.18
N PRO A 115 -5.06 -12.13 3.85
CA PRO A 115 -5.73 -12.63 2.67
C PRO A 115 -7.19 -12.14 2.62
N SER A 116 -7.60 -11.55 1.50
CA SER A 116 -8.96 -11.08 1.30
C SER A 116 -9.69 -11.91 0.25
N ARG A 117 -9.02 -12.27 -0.85
CA ARG A 117 -9.57 -13.10 -1.92
C ARG A 117 -8.49 -13.94 -2.58
N GLY A 118 -8.90 -15.10 -3.07
CA GLY A 118 -8.11 -15.95 -3.95
C GLY A 118 -8.97 -16.48 -5.08
N GLY A 119 -8.35 -16.71 -6.24
CA GLY A 119 -9.01 -17.31 -7.40
C GLY A 119 -8.01 -18.12 -8.22
N ARG A 120 -8.48 -19.17 -8.88
CA ARG A 120 -7.70 -20.00 -9.80
C ARG A 120 -8.38 -20.01 -11.16
N ASP A 121 -7.66 -20.49 -12.17
CA ASP A 121 -8.14 -20.63 -13.54
C ASP A 121 -8.67 -19.29 -14.09
N ILE A 122 -7.96 -18.19 -13.79
CA ILE A 122 -8.40 -16.83 -14.10
C ILE A 122 -8.55 -16.62 -15.62
N GLU A 123 -9.69 -16.11 -16.06
CA GLU A 123 -9.90 -15.78 -17.48
C GLU A 123 -9.40 -14.36 -17.83
N ALA A 124 -9.11 -14.12 -19.11
CA ALA A 124 -8.58 -12.82 -19.59
C ALA A 124 -9.50 -11.62 -19.28
N TYR A 125 -10.81 -11.89 -19.22
CA TYR A 125 -11.85 -10.94 -18.90
C TYR A 125 -12.56 -11.33 -17.61
N ASP A 126 -11.92 -12.10 -16.74
CA ASP A 126 -12.51 -12.37 -15.45
C ASP A 126 -12.60 -11.06 -14.66
N GLY A 127 -13.73 -10.87 -13.98
CA GLY A 127 -13.97 -9.70 -13.17
C GLY A 127 -13.21 -9.81 -11.86
N CYS A 128 -12.01 -9.23 -11.78
CA CYS A 128 -11.37 -9.06 -10.49
C CYS A 128 -12.03 -7.90 -9.72
N ARG A 129 -12.12 -7.99 -8.39
CA ARG A 129 -12.70 -6.91 -7.59
C ARG A 129 -11.62 -6.23 -6.76
N LEU A 130 -11.23 -5.03 -7.15
CA LEU A 130 -10.42 -4.15 -6.30
C LEU A 130 -11.36 -3.21 -5.55
N ASN A 131 -11.27 -3.21 -4.21
CA ASN A 131 -12.12 -2.39 -3.35
C ASN A 131 -13.63 -2.53 -3.68
N GLU A 132 -14.09 -3.78 -3.83
CA GLU A 132 -15.46 -4.17 -4.20
C GLU A 132 -15.94 -3.75 -5.61
N LYS A 133 -15.15 -3.00 -6.37
CA LYS A 133 -15.50 -2.58 -7.74
C LYS A 133 -15.00 -3.61 -8.76
N PRO A 134 -15.82 -4.01 -9.75
CA PRO A 134 -15.38 -4.92 -10.79
C PRO A 134 -14.39 -4.22 -11.72
N TYR A 135 -13.28 -4.88 -12.00
CA TYR A 135 -12.27 -4.48 -12.96
C TYR A 135 -11.84 -5.68 -13.79
N TRP A 136 -11.36 -5.42 -15.00
CA TRP A 136 -10.79 -6.46 -15.85
C TRP A 136 -9.36 -6.79 -15.40
N PHE A 137 -9.09 -8.08 -15.23
CA PHE A 137 -7.81 -8.58 -14.74
C PHE A 137 -6.59 -8.06 -15.52
N HIS A 138 -6.70 -7.98 -16.86
CA HIS A 138 -5.63 -7.48 -17.72
C HIS A 138 -5.23 -6.02 -17.41
N TYR A 139 -6.17 -5.18 -16.99
CA TYR A 139 -5.86 -3.81 -16.58
C TYR A 139 -5.32 -3.76 -15.16
N CYS A 140 -5.90 -4.54 -14.25
CA CYS A 140 -5.54 -4.49 -12.83
C CYS A 140 -4.11 -4.96 -12.54
N LEU A 141 -3.63 -6.01 -13.20
CA LEU A 141 -2.31 -6.55 -12.88
C LEU A 141 -1.19 -5.96 -13.74
N VAL A 142 -1.48 -5.69 -15.01
CA VAL A 142 -0.44 -5.34 -15.99
C VAL A 142 -0.82 -4.16 -16.87
N ALA A 143 -1.78 -3.33 -16.48
CA ALA A 143 -2.13 -2.09 -17.19
C ALA A 143 -2.49 -2.28 -18.68
N GLY A 144 -3.09 -3.42 -19.04
CA GLY A 144 -3.44 -3.74 -20.43
C GLY A 144 -2.24 -4.15 -21.30
N ASP A 145 -1.11 -4.48 -20.68
CA ASP A 145 0.10 -4.86 -21.40
C ASP A 145 -0.03 -6.17 -22.18
N ALA A 146 0.77 -6.33 -23.24
CA ALA A 146 0.86 -7.54 -24.04
C ALA A 146 1.28 -8.79 -23.24
N LEU A 147 1.80 -8.64 -22.01
CA LEU A 147 2.05 -9.74 -21.08
C LEU A 147 0.77 -10.29 -20.41
N ALA A 148 -0.36 -9.58 -20.44
CA ALA A 148 -1.60 -10.00 -19.79
C ALA A 148 -2.03 -11.43 -20.11
N PRO A 149 -1.96 -11.92 -21.37
CA PRO A 149 -2.37 -13.28 -21.71
C PRO A 149 -1.61 -14.38 -20.95
N GLN A 150 -0.38 -14.11 -20.45
CA GLN A 150 0.41 -15.09 -19.69
C GLN A 150 -0.19 -15.44 -18.32
N SER A 151 -1.10 -14.59 -17.83
CA SER A 151 -1.71 -14.75 -16.50
C SER A 151 -3.06 -15.47 -16.55
N VAL A 152 -3.57 -15.76 -17.76
CA VAL A 152 -4.79 -16.54 -18.00
C VAL A 152 -4.56 -18.01 -17.62
N GLY A 153 -5.53 -18.61 -16.92
CA GLY A 153 -5.40 -19.92 -16.29
C GLY A 153 -4.56 -19.91 -15.00
N GLY A 154 -4.09 -18.72 -14.59
CA GLY A 154 -3.26 -18.54 -13.41
C GLY A 154 -4.04 -18.56 -12.09
N THR A 155 -3.32 -18.26 -11.01
CA THR A 155 -3.89 -18.05 -9.67
C THR A 155 -3.69 -16.59 -9.26
N VAL A 156 -4.74 -15.96 -8.74
CA VAL A 156 -4.66 -14.63 -8.13
C VAL A 156 -4.75 -14.74 -6.61
N TYR A 157 -3.87 -14.02 -5.93
CA TYR A 157 -3.91 -13.80 -4.49
C TYR A 157 -4.07 -12.30 -4.24
N GLN A 158 -5.10 -11.94 -3.48
CA GLN A 158 -5.36 -10.58 -3.06
C GLN A 158 -5.38 -10.52 -1.54
N ALA A 159 -4.66 -9.55 -0.99
CA ALA A 159 -4.55 -9.35 0.44
C ALA A 159 -4.65 -7.86 0.78
N ASN A 160 -5.18 -7.58 1.95
CA ASN A 160 -5.42 -6.22 2.44
C ASN A 160 -4.40 -5.88 3.53
N LEU A 161 -3.71 -4.77 3.33
CA LEU A 161 -2.74 -4.24 4.29
C LEU A 161 -3.41 -3.19 5.16
N ARG A 162 -3.49 -3.44 6.47
CA ARG A 162 -4.08 -2.49 7.43
C ARG A 162 -3.06 -1.44 7.81
N SER A 163 -3.55 -0.27 8.24
CA SER A 163 -2.70 0.87 8.63
C SER A 163 -1.67 0.56 9.71
N LEU A 164 -1.90 -0.47 10.54
CA LEU A 164 -1.02 -0.88 11.64
C LEU A 164 -0.08 -2.04 11.27
N ASN A 165 -0.19 -2.59 10.07
CA ASN A 165 0.74 -3.63 9.61
C ASN A 165 2.10 -3.03 9.23
N TYR A 166 3.07 -3.90 9.00
CA TYR A 166 4.35 -3.54 8.42
C TYR A 166 4.21 -3.15 6.94
N HIS A 167 4.51 -1.90 6.58
CA HIS A 167 4.28 -1.36 5.22
C HIS A 167 5.50 -1.42 4.29
N ARG A 168 6.37 -2.43 4.45
CA ARG A 168 7.39 -2.72 3.43
C ARG A 168 7.08 -4.02 2.71
N TRP A 169 7.37 -4.00 1.42
CA TRP A 169 7.14 -5.11 0.52
C TRP A 169 8.46 -5.82 0.23
N TYR A 170 8.40 -7.14 0.18
CA TYR A 170 9.47 -8.01 -0.24
C TYR A 170 9.05 -8.83 -1.46
N SER A 171 10.02 -9.28 -2.23
CA SER A 171 9.73 -10.16 -3.37
C SER A 171 9.26 -11.52 -2.84
N PRO A 172 8.10 -12.03 -3.28
CA PRO A 172 7.59 -13.32 -2.83
C PRO A 172 8.32 -14.52 -3.47
N VAL A 173 9.15 -14.26 -4.49
CA VAL A 173 9.94 -15.26 -5.23
C VAL A 173 11.30 -14.68 -5.64
N THR A 174 12.27 -15.54 -5.92
CA THR A 174 13.48 -15.16 -6.67
C THR A 174 13.13 -14.94 -8.13
N GLY A 175 13.65 -13.88 -8.74
CA GLY A 175 13.37 -13.60 -10.14
C GLY A 175 14.14 -12.41 -10.69
N THR A 176 13.92 -12.12 -11.97
CA THR A 176 14.46 -10.94 -12.65
C THR A 176 13.34 -9.94 -12.88
N LEU A 177 13.59 -8.67 -12.55
CA LEU A 177 12.65 -7.60 -12.85
C LEU A 177 12.58 -7.39 -14.37
N MET A 178 11.48 -7.81 -14.99
CA MET A 178 11.30 -7.68 -16.44
C MET A 178 10.66 -6.35 -16.83
N LYS A 179 9.71 -5.85 -16.03
CA LYS A 179 8.93 -4.66 -16.36
C LYS A 179 8.29 -4.03 -15.11
N THR A 180 8.13 -2.72 -15.14
CA THR A 180 7.44 -1.93 -14.11
C THR A 180 6.49 -0.95 -14.76
N TYR A 181 5.33 -0.73 -14.15
CA TYR A 181 4.34 0.22 -14.63
C TYR A 181 4.03 1.23 -13.51
N VAL A 182 3.84 2.48 -13.92
CA VAL A 182 3.16 3.48 -13.09
C VAL A 182 1.86 3.79 -13.80
N VAL A 183 0.76 3.31 -13.24
CA VAL A 183 -0.59 3.55 -13.78
C VAL A 183 -1.18 4.73 -13.02
N PRO A 184 -1.43 5.88 -13.69
CA PRO A 184 -2.16 6.98 -13.06
C PRO A 184 -3.54 6.50 -12.60
N GLY A 185 -3.96 6.99 -11.44
CA GLY A 185 -5.20 6.53 -10.84
C GLY A 185 -5.68 7.47 -9.74
N ALA A 186 -6.95 7.29 -9.38
CA ALA A 186 -7.61 8.04 -8.33
C ALA A 186 -7.30 7.46 -6.94
N TYR A 187 -7.19 8.31 -5.92
CA TYR A 187 -7.09 7.85 -4.53
C TYR A 187 -8.48 7.56 -3.97
N HIS A 188 -8.69 6.30 -3.60
CA HIS A 188 -9.85 5.85 -2.86
C HIS A 188 -9.39 5.22 -1.54
N ARG A 189 -10.17 5.41 -0.48
CA ARG A 189 -9.97 4.67 0.76
C ARG A 189 -10.34 3.21 0.50
N GLU A 190 -9.44 2.29 0.82
CA GLU A 190 -9.78 0.87 0.84
C GLU A 190 -10.87 0.63 1.89
N ARG A 191 -11.98 0.01 1.48
CA ARG A 191 -13.08 -0.30 2.39
C ARG A 191 -12.64 -1.50 3.24
N SER A 192 -12.66 -1.32 4.56
CA SER A 192 -12.39 -2.42 5.47
C SER A 192 -13.47 -3.48 5.29
N VAL A 193 -13.05 -4.70 4.92
CA VAL A 193 -13.88 -5.89 5.02
C VAL A 193 -13.92 -6.25 6.50
N GLU A 194 -15.02 -5.94 7.18
CA GLU A 194 -15.36 -6.50 8.50
C GLU A 194 -15.98 -7.88 8.36
#